data_AF-A0A3D1YJW0-F1
#
_entry.id   AF-A0A3D1YJW0-F1
#
_cell.length_a   1.000
_cell.length_b   1.000
_cell.length_c   1.000
_cell.angle_alpha   90.00
_cell.angle_beta   90.00
_cell.angle_gamma   90.00
#
_symmetry.space_group_name_H-M   'P 1'
#
loop_
_entity.id
_entity.type
_entity.pdbx_description
1 polymer ?
#
loop_
_entity_poly.entity_id
_entity_poly.type
_entity_poly.pdbx_seq_one_letter_code
_entity_poly.pdbx_strand_id
1 'polypeptide(L)'
;MVRLLRRLMSAFPGLLLPLTVSGEVIHEPLWVENLSPLAQLVALPSQRSADIKEGLSVSVHTDIATHLVSQASERERVFFDGETQKQSVNLRWGLSPQWELSAHLSSIKHDGGFVDAYVNRWHDFFGMSDGGRSTLPEDQIRFQFDGIEQQSLLDRPVSGQSDSTLELSYVAERQQALQIAYAVGYKASNGSSERWLGSGAEDLYGVARFSGAHQGDLPLYWHGQFGVTRAGESSLLGAQQKDWFWFTGLSA
;
A
#
# COMPACT_ATOMS: atom_id res chain seq x y z
N MET A 1 26.70 -1.31 -52.23
CA MET A 1 25.76 -0.23 -51.90
C MET A 1 25.40 -0.33 -50.43
N VAL A 2 25.75 0.70 -49.68
CA VAL A 2 25.63 0.82 -48.22
C VAL A 2 24.21 1.25 -47.86
N ARG A 3 23.62 0.70 -46.78
CA ARG A 3 22.92 1.49 -45.73
C ARG A 3 22.55 0.63 -44.53
N LEU A 4 23.44 0.71 -43.55
CA LEU A 4 23.26 0.40 -42.13
C LEU A 4 22.34 1.50 -41.54
N LEU A 5 21.18 1.14 -40.99
CA LEU A 5 20.34 2.10 -40.24
C LEU A 5 20.53 1.85 -38.74
N ARG A 6 21.53 2.51 -38.16
CA ARG A 6 21.66 2.67 -36.71
C ARG A 6 20.64 3.73 -36.27
N ARG A 7 19.67 3.35 -35.44
CA ARG A 7 18.87 4.33 -34.68
C ARG A 7 19.75 4.92 -33.59
N LEU A 8 19.93 6.24 -33.62
CA LEU A 8 20.63 7.00 -32.60
C LEU A 8 19.84 6.93 -31.29
N MET A 9 20.42 6.32 -30.26
CA MET A 9 20.09 6.64 -28.87
C MET A 9 20.72 8.00 -28.58
N SER A 10 19.91 9.05 -28.55
CA SER A 10 20.29 10.34 -28.00
C SER A 10 20.39 10.21 -26.47
N ALA A 11 21.60 9.93 -25.98
CA ALA A 11 21.91 10.05 -24.56
C ALA A 11 22.04 11.55 -24.23
N PHE A 12 21.06 12.10 -23.52
CA PHE A 12 21.20 13.37 -22.83
C PHE A 12 22.08 13.12 -21.59
N PRO A 13 23.29 13.71 -21.49
CA PRO A 13 24.01 13.71 -20.23
C PRO A 13 23.36 14.76 -19.35
N GLY A 14 22.34 14.36 -18.60
CA GLY A 14 21.82 15.17 -17.50
C GLY A 14 22.91 15.31 -16.45
N LEU A 15 23.46 16.51 -16.33
CA LEU A 15 24.41 16.90 -15.29
C LEU A 15 23.72 16.74 -13.92
N LEU A 16 23.92 15.61 -13.25
CA LEU A 16 23.49 15.42 -11.86
C LEU A 16 24.39 16.28 -10.98
N LEU A 17 23.97 17.50 -10.70
CA LEU A 17 24.55 18.32 -9.65
C LEU A 17 24.32 17.59 -8.31
N PRO A 18 25.36 17.42 -7.47
CA PRO A 18 25.18 16.91 -6.12
C PRO A 18 24.42 17.98 -5.32
N LEU A 19 23.11 17.81 -5.18
CA LEU A 19 22.33 18.50 -4.17
C LEU A 19 22.77 17.93 -2.82
N THR A 20 23.41 18.75 -1.99
CA THR A 20 23.63 18.42 -0.59
C THR A 20 22.27 18.45 0.10
N VAL A 21 21.63 17.29 0.18
CA VAL A 21 20.43 17.08 1.00
C VAL A 21 20.92 16.87 2.44
N SER A 22 20.91 17.93 3.24
CA SER A 22 20.98 17.81 4.69
C SER A 22 19.56 17.59 5.19
N GLY A 23 19.19 16.33 5.43
CA GLY A 23 17.91 15.96 6.02
C GLY A 23 18.07 15.72 7.52
N GLU A 24 17.23 16.36 8.34
CA GLU A 24 17.06 15.93 9.73
C GLU A 24 16.39 14.55 9.72
N VAL A 25 16.94 13.60 10.47
CA VAL A 25 16.46 12.21 10.46
C VAL A 25 15.15 12.14 11.25
N ILE A 26 14.09 11.71 10.58
CA ILE A 26 12.88 11.21 11.25
C ILE A 26 13.04 9.71 11.38
N HIS A 27 12.81 9.19 12.59
CA HIS A 27 12.66 7.75 12.79
C HIS A 27 11.27 7.35 12.35
N GLU A 28 11.20 6.72 11.18
CA GLU A 28 9.98 6.15 10.62
C GLU A 28 9.93 4.64 10.93
N PRO A 29 8.74 4.09 11.20
CA PRO A 29 8.57 2.64 11.19
C PRO A 29 8.83 2.09 9.79
N LEU A 30 9.08 0.78 9.73
CA LEU A 30 9.16 0.09 8.43
C LEU A 30 7.85 0.32 7.66
N TRP A 31 7.98 0.71 6.40
CA TRP A 31 6.85 0.82 5.51
C TRP A 31 6.24 -0.57 5.26
N VAL A 32 4.98 -0.74 5.67
CA VAL A 32 4.22 -1.97 5.44
C VAL A 32 2.79 -1.59 5.06
N GLU A 33 2.30 -2.17 3.97
CA GLU A 33 0.91 -2.07 3.53
C GLU A 33 0.28 -3.46 3.44
N ASN A 34 -1.04 -3.54 3.64
CA ASN A 34 -1.78 -4.76 3.37
C ASN A 34 -2.16 -4.83 1.89
N LEU A 35 -1.45 -5.68 1.14
CA LEU A 35 -1.66 -5.87 -0.31
C LEU A 35 -2.76 -6.87 -0.65
N SER A 36 -3.57 -7.30 0.33
CA SER A 36 -4.77 -8.09 0.04
C SER A 36 -5.64 -7.36 -0.99
N PRO A 37 -6.20 -8.06 -2.01
CA PRO A 37 -7.04 -7.45 -3.03
C PRO A 37 -8.20 -6.62 -2.47
N LEU A 38 -8.78 -7.02 -1.33
CA LEU A 38 -9.88 -6.29 -0.70
C LEU A 38 -9.41 -5.16 0.22
N ALA A 39 -8.28 -5.35 0.93
CA ALA A 39 -7.77 -4.32 1.84
C ALA A 39 -7.36 -3.04 1.09
N GLN A 40 -6.86 -3.18 -0.14
CA GLN A 40 -6.47 -2.07 -1.01
C GLN A 40 -7.66 -1.21 -1.48
N LEU A 41 -8.89 -1.71 -1.35
CA LEU A 41 -10.10 -0.96 -1.73
C LEU A 41 -10.52 0.06 -0.66
N VAL A 42 -9.98 -0.06 0.55
CA VAL A 42 -10.32 0.79 1.69
C VAL A 42 -9.12 1.67 2.05
N ALA A 43 -9.37 2.93 2.38
CA ALA A 43 -8.34 3.84 2.86
C ALA A 43 -7.83 3.45 4.24
N LEU A 44 -6.79 2.62 4.28
CA LEU A 44 -6.09 2.20 5.49
C LEU A 44 -4.65 2.74 5.42
N PRO A 45 -4.36 3.94 5.97
CA PRO A 45 -3.04 4.54 5.85
C PRO A 45 -1.99 3.66 6.55
N SER A 46 -0.83 3.52 5.91
CA SER A 46 0.32 2.82 6.48
C SER A 46 0.77 3.49 7.79
N GLN A 47 1.45 2.70 8.63
CA GLN A 47 2.02 3.23 9.84
C GLN A 47 3.16 4.19 9.51
N ARG A 48 3.22 5.31 10.23
CA ARG A 48 4.28 6.32 10.10
C ARG A 48 4.47 7.06 11.42
N SER A 49 5.58 7.78 11.50
CA SER A 49 5.91 8.64 12.64
C SER A 49 4.84 9.71 12.88
N ALA A 50 4.65 10.06 14.15
CA ALA A 50 3.90 11.25 14.55
C ALA A 50 4.68 12.55 14.28
N ASP A 51 5.98 12.47 14.01
CA ASP A 51 6.78 13.66 13.72
C ASP A 51 6.60 14.18 12.28
N ILE A 52 6.80 15.48 12.13
CA ILE A 52 6.73 16.23 10.87
C ILE A 52 7.95 17.14 10.78
N LYS A 53 8.58 17.20 9.60
CA LYS A 53 9.66 18.14 9.30
C LYS A 53 9.24 19.05 8.17
N GLU A 54 9.66 20.32 8.28
CA GLU A 54 9.42 21.30 7.22
C GLU A 54 10.13 20.89 5.93
N GLY A 55 9.55 21.30 4.80
CA GLY A 55 10.08 21.01 3.48
C GLY A 55 9.48 19.75 2.87
N LEU A 56 10.05 19.35 1.73
CA LEU A 56 9.58 18.23 0.93
C LEU A 56 10.37 16.97 1.24
N SER A 57 9.65 15.90 1.60
CA SER A 57 10.15 14.55 1.65
C SER A 57 9.47 13.70 0.59
N VAL A 58 10.25 12.84 -0.07
CA VAL A 58 9.77 11.92 -1.10
C VAL A 58 10.26 10.54 -0.74
N SER A 59 9.35 9.57 -0.66
CA SER A 59 9.70 8.16 -0.53
C SER A 59 9.09 7.34 -1.65
N VAL A 60 9.80 6.29 -2.04
CA VAL A 60 9.38 5.37 -3.10
C VAL A 60 9.47 3.96 -2.54
N HIS A 61 8.39 3.20 -2.68
CA HIS A 61 8.29 1.83 -2.20
C HIS A 61 7.90 0.90 -3.33
N THR A 62 8.38 -0.34 -3.26
CA THR A 62 7.97 -1.42 -4.16
C THR A 62 7.65 -2.62 -3.30
N ASP A 63 6.40 -3.04 -3.38
CA ASP A 63 5.88 -4.14 -2.60
C ASP A 63 5.40 -5.25 -3.54
N ILE A 64 5.62 -6.50 -3.14
CA ILE A 64 5.19 -7.69 -3.87
C ILE A 64 4.50 -8.61 -2.87
N ALA A 65 3.31 -9.10 -3.23
CA ALA A 65 2.56 -10.05 -2.44
C ALA A 65 2.00 -11.17 -3.31
N THR A 66 2.25 -12.41 -2.92
CA THR A 66 1.61 -13.60 -3.50
C THR A 66 0.36 -13.94 -2.70
N HIS A 67 -0.72 -14.30 -3.39
CA HIS A 67 -2.02 -14.59 -2.81
C HIS A 67 -2.37 -16.07 -3.05
N LEU A 68 -2.82 -16.74 -1.99
CA LEU A 68 -3.65 -17.93 -2.10
C LEU A 68 -4.65 -17.89 -0.95
N VAL A 69 -5.86 -17.46 -1.25
CA VAL A 69 -6.96 -17.35 -0.29
C VAL A 69 -8.14 -18.11 -0.88
N SER A 70 -8.73 -19.01 -0.10
CA SER A 70 -9.99 -19.66 -0.42
C SER A 70 -10.84 -19.68 0.83
N GLN A 71 -11.92 -18.88 0.82
CA GLN A 71 -12.86 -18.79 1.92
C GLN A 71 -14.28 -18.77 1.36
N ALA A 72 -15.20 -19.43 2.06
CA ALA A 72 -16.61 -19.43 1.71
C ALA A 72 -17.46 -19.44 2.97
N SER A 73 -18.60 -18.76 2.89
CA SER A 73 -19.70 -18.81 3.85
C SER A 73 -20.99 -19.17 3.10
N GLU A 74 -22.13 -19.19 3.81
CA GLU A 74 -23.44 -19.37 3.16
C GLU A 74 -23.80 -18.22 2.19
N ARG A 75 -23.18 -17.05 2.34
CA ARG A 75 -23.56 -15.81 1.64
C ARG A 75 -22.50 -15.28 0.70
N GLU A 76 -21.24 -15.59 0.97
CA GLU A 76 -20.10 -14.97 0.31
C GLU A 76 -18.99 -15.99 0.04
N ARG A 77 -18.26 -15.78 -1.05
CA ARG A 77 -17.06 -16.54 -1.39
C ARG A 77 -15.95 -15.60 -1.82
N VAL A 78 -14.76 -15.87 -1.31
CA VAL A 78 -13.51 -15.21 -1.68
C VAL A 78 -12.55 -16.26 -2.22
N PHE A 79 -12.05 -16.04 -3.42
CA PHE A 79 -10.93 -16.82 -3.97
C PHE A 79 -9.90 -15.90 -4.59
N PHE A 80 -8.69 -15.87 -4.04
CA PHE A 80 -7.57 -15.08 -4.57
C PHE A 80 -6.39 -15.99 -4.85
N ASP A 81 -5.96 -16.02 -6.09
CA ASP A 81 -4.77 -16.72 -6.56
C ASP A 81 -4.03 -15.81 -7.55
N GLY A 82 -2.72 -15.66 -7.38
CA GLY A 82 -1.87 -14.78 -8.18
C GLY A 82 -1.00 -13.82 -7.36
N GLU A 83 -0.42 -12.83 -8.01
CA GLU A 83 0.54 -11.88 -7.44
C GLU A 83 0.07 -10.43 -7.62
N THR A 84 0.34 -9.61 -6.61
CA THR A 84 0.16 -8.16 -6.64
C THR A 84 1.52 -7.49 -6.47
N GLN A 85 1.88 -6.63 -7.42
CA GLN A 85 3.02 -5.73 -7.32
C GLN A 85 2.50 -4.29 -7.20
N LYS A 86 3.00 -3.54 -6.23
CA LYS A 86 2.62 -2.14 -6.00
C LYS A 86 3.86 -1.27 -5.99
N GLN A 87 3.84 -0.21 -6.79
CA GLN A 87 4.84 0.85 -6.76
C GLN A 87 4.19 2.10 -6.19
N SER A 88 4.73 2.58 -5.07
CA SER A 88 4.17 3.71 -4.33
C SER A 88 5.15 4.87 -4.32
N VAL A 89 4.63 6.08 -4.55
CA VAL A 89 5.34 7.35 -4.36
C VAL A 89 4.58 8.15 -3.32
N ASN A 90 5.24 8.46 -2.22
CA ASN A 90 4.68 9.26 -1.13
C ASN A 90 5.40 10.60 -1.08
N LEU A 91 4.64 11.67 -1.23
CA LEU A 91 5.08 13.06 -1.19
C LEU A 91 4.59 13.67 0.11
N ARG A 92 5.50 14.19 0.94
CA ARG A 92 5.17 14.86 2.21
C ARG A 92 5.74 16.26 2.19
N TRP A 93 4.88 17.25 2.37
CA TRP A 93 5.27 18.64 2.44
C TRP A 93 4.94 19.19 3.83
N GLY A 94 5.96 19.31 4.68
CA GLY A 94 5.85 20.04 5.93
C GLY A 94 5.74 21.53 5.65
N LEU A 95 4.52 22.05 5.80
CA LEU A 95 4.17 23.45 5.57
C LEU A 95 4.66 24.35 6.71
N SER A 96 4.74 23.79 7.92
CA SER A 96 5.27 24.42 9.13
C SER A 96 5.85 23.35 10.06
N PRO A 97 6.37 23.69 11.25
CA PRO A 97 6.84 22.68 12.19
C PRO A 97 5.71 21.79 12.74
N GLN A 98 4.45 22.14 12.52
CA GLN A 98 3.27 21.41 13.01
C GLN A 98 2.38 20.85 11.91
N TRP A 99 2.40 21.42 10.70
CA TRP A 99 1.48 21.04 9.63
C TRP A 99 2.19 20.34 8.48
N GLU A 100 1.63 19.24 8.00
CA GLU A 100 2.07 18.54 6.81
C GLU A 100 0.90 18.23 5.88
N LEU A 101 1.09 18.50 4.59
CA LEU A 101 0.24 17.96 3.55
C LEU A 101 0.96 16.79 2.88
N SER A 102 0.29 15.66 2.71
CA SER A 102 0.87 14.51 2.01
C SER A 102 -0.03 13.95 0.91
N ALA A 103 0.61 13.38 -0.09
CA ALA A 103 -0.03 12.71 -1.21
C ALA A 103 0.60 11.33 -1.42
N HIS A 104 -0.24 10.31 -1.51
CA HIS A 104 0.16 8.94 -1.81
C HIS A 104 -0.38 8.55 -3.18
N LEU A 105 0.54 8.26 -4.10
CA LEU A 105 0.24 7.84 -5.46
C LEU A 105 0.81 6.45 -5.66
N SER A 106 0.04 5.54 -6.27
CA SER A 106 0.56 4.22 -6.59
C SER A 106 0.08 3.68 -7.93
N SER A 107 0.89 2.78 -8.47
CA SER A 107 0.54 1.93 -9.61
C SER A 107 0.57 0.48 -9.13
N ILE A 108 -0.46 -0.28 -9.46
CA ILE A 108 -0.60 -1.69 -9.11
C ILE A 108 -0.57 -2.52 -10.39
N LYS A 109 0.00 -3.72 -10.28
CA LYS A 109 -0.08 -4.79 -11.26
C LYS A 109 -0.58 -6.06 -10.58
N HIS A 110 -1.59 -6.68 -11.16
CA HIS A 110 -2.05 -8.01 -10.80
C HIS A 110 -1.71 -8.96 -11.96
N ASP A 111 -1.05 -10.06 -11.66
CA ASP A 111 -0.74 -11.11 -12.63
C ASP A 111 -0.62 -12.47 -11.94
N GLY A 112 -0.30 -13.52 -12.72
CA GLY A 112 -0.13 -14.85 -12.15
C GLY A 112 1.13 -15.01 -11.31
N GLY A 113 2.03 -14.04 -11.35
CA GLY A 113 3.28 -14.03 -10.62
C GLY A 113 4.44 -14.67 -11.36
N PHE A 114 5.58 -14.62 -10.70
CA PHE A 114 6.79 -15.39 -11.01
C PHE A 114 7.43 -15.99 -9.75
N VAL A 115 6.86 -15.66 -8.58
CA VAL A 115 7.34 -16.06 -7.26
C VAL A 115 6.86 -17.47 -6.88
N ASP A 116 5.83 -18.00 -7.54
CA ASP A 116 5.25 -19.32 -7.28
C ASP A 116 6.30 -20.43 -7.29
N ALA A 117 7.11 -20.50 -8.35
CA ALA A 117 8.16 -21.49 -8.46
C ALA A 117 9.22 -21.37 -7.35
N TYR A 118 9.49 -20.16 -6.84
CA TYR A 118 10.40 -19.97 -5.71
C TYR A 118 9.79 -20.46 -4.39
N VAL A 119 8.52 -20.15 -4.16
CA VAL A 119 7.77 -20.59 -2.98
C VAL A 119 7.70 -22.11 -2.94
N ASN A 120 7.34 -22.76 -4.06
CA ASN A 120 7.26 -24.22 -4.13
C ASN A 120 8.62 -24.88 -3.81
N ARG A 121 9.73 -24.36 -4.35
CA ARG A 121 11.08 -24.84 -4.01
C ARG A 121 11.44 -24.66 -2.54
N TRP A 122 10.98 -23.59 -1.90
CA TRP A 122 11.19 -23.37 -0.47
C TRP A 122 10.45 -24.42 0.37
N HIS A 123 9.18 -24.70 0.03
CA HIS A 123 8.39 -25.75 0.69
C HIS A 123 9.04 -27.12 0.52
N ASP A 124 9.46 -27.46 -0.70
CA ASP A 124 10.16 -28.72 -1.00
C ASP A 124 11.45 -28.86 -0.21
N PHE A 125 12.26 -27.79 -0.16
CA PHE A 125 13.55 -27.80 0.55
C PHE A 125 13.38 -28.07 2.04
N PHE A 126 12.36 -27.48 2.67
CA PHE A 126 12.09 -27.69 4.10
C PHE A 126 11.12 -28.84 4.39
N GLY A 127 10.58 -29.52 3.37
CA GLY A 127 9.58 -30.57 3.51
C GLY A 127 8.27 -30.10 4.16
N MET A 128 7.93 -28.81 3.98
CA MET A 128 6.72 -28.21 4.55
C MET A 128 5.52 -28.41 3.63
N SER A 129 4.33 -28.58 4.22
CA SER A 129 3.08 -28.54 3.46
C SER A 129 2.93 -27.19 2.74
N ASP A 130 2.50 -27.22 1.50
CA ASP A 130 2.22 -26.05 0.66
C ASP A 130 0.76 -25.57 0.78
N GLY A 131 -0.04 -26.19 1.65
CA GLY A 131 -1.44 -25.85 1.84
C GLY A 131 -2.35 -26.21 0.66
N GLY A 132 -1.91 -27.11 -0.23
CA GLY A 132 -2.65 -27.53 -1.42
C GLY A 132 -2.36 -26.70 -2.67
N ARG A 133 -1.38 -25.78 -2.61
CA ARG A 133 -0.94 -24.94 -3.76
C ARG A 133 -0.57 -25.78 -4.99
N SER A 134 0.13 -26.89 -4.80
CA SER A 134 0.54 -27.82 -5.87
C SER A 134 -0.61 -28.46 -6.66
N THR A 135 -1.85 -28.37 -6.17
CA THR A 135 -3.04 -28.88 -6.89
C THR A 135 -3.63 -27.86 -7.87
N LEU A 136 -3.18 -26.61 -7.81
CA LEU A 136 -3.59 -25.54 -8.71
C LEU A 136 -2.52 -25.33 -9.81
N PRO A 137 -2.90 -24.85 -11.00
CA PRO A 137 -1.92 -24.48 -12.01
C PRO A 137 -1.10 -23.28 -11.54
N GLU A 138 0.22 -23.33 -11.73
CA GLU A 138 1.14 -22.23 -11.42
C GLU A 138 0.95 -21.02 -12.35
N ASP A 139 1.38 -19.85 -11.88
CA ASP A 139 1.42 -18.60 -12.65
C ASP A 139 0.04 -18.16 -13.19
N GLN A 140 -1.03 -18.42 -12.42
CA GLN A 140 -2.40 -18.05 -12.76
C GLN A 140 -2.88 -16.85 -11.95
N ILE A 141 -3.66 -15.99 -12.59
CA ILE A 141 -4.37 -14.90 -11.90
C ILE A 141 -5.86 -15.22 -11.84
N ARG A 142 -6.39 -15.27 -10.62
CA ARG A 142 -7.81 -15.31 -10.35
C ARG A 142 -8.12 -14.60 -9.04
N PHE A 143 -8.66 -13.39 -9.13
CA PHE A 143 -9.33 -12.76 -8.01
C PHE A 143 -10.83 -12.81 -8.18
N GLN A 144 -11.52 -13.44 -7.24
CA GLN A 144 -12.95 -13.63 -7.28
C GLN A 144 -13.55 -13.27 -5.92
N PHE A 145 -14.59 -12.45 -5.96
CA PHE A 145 -15.48 -12.18 -4.85
C PHE A 145 -16.91 -12.39 -5.31
N ASP A 146 -17.57 -13.39 -4.74
CA ASP A 146 -18.99 -13.64 -4.96
C ASP A 146 -19.73 -13.22 -3.68
N GLY A 147 -20.49 -12.13 -3.75
CA GLY A 147 -21.46 -11.74 -2.73
C GLY A 147 -22.86 -12.28 -3.05
N ILE A 148 -23.86 -11.85 -2.29
CA ILE A 148 -25.26 -12.30 -2.49
C ILE A 148 -25.81 -11.84 -3.85
N GLU A 149 -25.54 -10.59 -4.23
CA GLU A 149 -26.08 -9.95 -5.44
C GLU A 149 -24.99 -9.51 -6.42
N GLN A 150 -23.72 -9.66 -6.03
CA GLN A 150 -22.57 -9.16 -6.78
C GLN A 150 -21.60 -10.30 -7.07
N GLN A 151 -21.03 -10.31 -8.28
CA GLN A 151 -19.93 -11.19 -8.65
C GLN A 151 -18.83 -10.37 -9.32
N SER A 152 -17.66 -10.35 -8.69
CA SER A 152 -16.47 -9.65 -9.16
C SER A 152 -15.44 -10.70 -9.54
N LEU A 153 -14.93 -10.63 -10.77
CA LEU A 153 -13.90 -11.55 -11.27
C LEU A 153 -12.79 -10.78 -12.01
N LEU A 154 -11.55 -11.12 -11.68
CA LEU A 154 -10.36 -10.79 -12.45
C LEU A 154 -9.63 -12.09 -12.75
N ASP A 155 -9.57 -12.48 -14.02
CA ASP A 155 -8.97 -13.73 -14.48
C ASP A 155 -7.88 -13.52 -15.55
N ARG A 156 -7.40 -12.26 -15.66
CA ARG A 156 -6.37 -11.86 -16.61
C ARG A 156 -5.44 -10.82 -15.99
N PRO A 157 -4.17 -10.74 -16.43
CA PRO A 157 -3.25 -9.73 -15.94
C PRO A 157 -3.72 -8.31 -16.24
N VAL A 158 -3.55 -7.42 -15.28
CA VAL A 158 -3.90 -5.99 -15.38
C VAL A 158 -2.85 -5.13 -14.68
N SER A 159 -2.69 -3.91 -15.16
CA SER A 159 -1.88 -2.90 -14.50
C SER A 159 -2.47 -1.51 -14.67
N GLY A 160 -2.24 -0.65 -13.69
CA GLY A 160 -2.59 0.77 -13.79
C GLY A 160 -2.49 1.48 -12.46
N GLN A 161 -2.90 2.74 -12.47
CA GLN A 161 -2.96 3.58 -11.28
C GLN A 161 -3.99 3.03 -10.28
N SER A 162 -3.62 3.07 -9.00
CA SER A 162 -4.54 2.82 -7.91
C SER A 162 -5.19 4.11 -7.41
N ASP A 163 -6.15 3.95 -6.52
CA ASP A 163 -6.71 5.07 -5.78
C ASP A 163 -5.61 5.87 -5.08
N SER A 164 -5.61 7.18 -5.29
CA SER A 164 -4.66 8.12 -4.68
C SER A 164 -5.20 8.66 -3.37
N THR A 165 -4.32 8.95 -2.41
CA THR A 165 -4.71 9.49 -1.10
C THR A 165 -4.09 10.86 -0.87
N LEU A 166 -4.84 11.78 -0.28
CA LEU A 166 -4.36 13.05 0.27
C LEU A 166 -4.60 13.05 1.78
N GLU A 167 -3.64 13.55 2.56
CA GLU A 167 -3.75 13.63 4.01
C GLU A 167 -3.20 14.96 4.54
N LEU A 168 -3.93 15.57 5.46
CA LEU A 168 -3.48 16.71 6.24
C LEU A 168 -3.19 16.26 7.67
N SER A 169 -1.95 16.45 8.11
CA SER A 169 -1.46 16.09 9.44
C SER A 169 -1.11 17.32 10.28
N TYR A 170 -1.41 17.24 11.58
CA TYR A 170 -1.10 18.25 12.59
C TYR A 170 -0.41 17.62 13.81
N VAL A 171 0.80 18.06 14.14
CA VAL A 171 1.50 17.69 15.38
C VAL A 171 0.95 18.53 16.53
N ALA A 172 0.27 17.86 17.46
CA ALA A 172 -0.30 18.49 18.65
C ALA A 172 0.70 18.57 19.81
N GLU A 173 1.58 17.58 19.94
CA GLU A 173 2.58 17.50 21.00
C GLU A 173 3.91 17.02 20.45
N ARG A 174 5.02 17.67 20.86
CA ARG A 174 6.38 17.29 20.47
C ARG A 174 7.32 17.39 21.66
N GLN A 175 7.36 16.32 22.44
CA GLN A 175 8.35 16.11 23.51
C GLN A 175 9.36 15.04 23.10
N GLN A 176 10.50 14.99 23.77
CA GLN A 176 11.53 13.97 23.49
C GLN A 176 11.02 12.54 23.68
N ALA A 177 10.23 12.30 24.74
CA ALA A 177 9.74 10.97 25.08
C ALA A 177 8.41 10.61 24.37
N LEU A 178 7.69 11.60 23.84
CA LEU A 178 6.37 11.42 23.27
C LEU A 178 6.02 12.51 22.26
N GLN A 179 5.55 12.09 21.10
CA GLN A 179 5.02 12.92 20.04
C GLN A 179 3.61 12.44 19.72
N ILE A 180 2.70 13.39 19.49
CA ILE A 180 1.30 13.11 19.16
C ILE A 180 0.92 13.94 17.94
N ALA A 181 0.37 13.28 16.92
CA ALA A 181 -0.17 13.92 15.74
C ALA A 181 -1.57 13.41 15.40
N TYR A 182 -2.38 14.27 14.81
CA TYR A 182 -3.68 13.94 14.26
C TYR A 182 -3.67 14.17 12.76
N ALA A 183 -4.34 13.31 12.01
CA ALA A 183 -4.47 13.46 10.58
C ALA A 183 -5.87 13.15 10.10
N VAL A 184 -6.27 13.84 9.03
CA VAL A 184 -7.45 13.53 8.24
C VAL A 184 -7.02 13.27 6.82
N GLY A 185 -7.57 12.24 6.20
CA GLY A 185 -7.24 11.89 4.83
C GLY A 185 -8.44 11.52 3.99
N TYR A 186 -8.23 11.63 2.69
CA TYR A 186 -9.21 11.39 1.64
C TYR A 186 -8.58 10.48 0.59
N LYS A 187 -9.28 9.42 0.22
CA LYS A 187 -8.94 8.54 -0.90
C LYS A 187 -9.83 8.89 -2.09
N ALA A 188 -9.22 9.18 -3.22
CA ALA A 188 -9.91 9.41 -4.49
C ALA A 188 -10.35 8.09 -5.13
N SER A 189 -11.21 8.18 -6.15
CA SER A 189 -11.73 7.06 -6.93
C SER A 189 -11.14 6.97 -8.35
N ASN A 190 -9.83 7.24 -8.49
CA ASN A 190 -9.15 7.25 -9.78
C ASN A 190 -8.64 5.87 -10.25
N GLY A 191 -8.66 4.85 -9.39
CA GLY A 191 -8.40 3.46 -9.75
C GLY A 191 -9.63 2.78 -10.37
N SER A 192 -9.40 1.86 -11.29
CA SER A 192 -10.47 1.13 -11.98
C SER A 192 -10.99 -0.02 -11.12
N SER A 193 -12.25 0.07 -10.67
CA SER A 193 -12.92 -0.99 -9.90
C SER A 193 -13.13 -2.26 -10.73
N GLU A 194 -13.55 -2.16 -11.98
CA GLU A 194 -13.69 -3.31 -12.89
C GLU A 194 -12.40 -4.12 -13.08
N ARG A 195 -11.24 -3.48 -12.88
CA ARG A 195 -9.91 -4.11 -12.98
C ARG A 195 -9.25 -4.34 -11.62
N TRP A 196 -9.98 -4.16 -10.51
CA TRP A 196 -9.46 -4.32 -9.15
C TRP A 196 -8.30 -3.39 -8.79
N LEU A 197 -8.10 -2.30 -9.53
CA LEU A 197 -7.03 -1.33 -9.29
C LEU A 197 -7.44 -0.27 -8.25
N GLY A 198 -8.73 -0.12 -7.97
CA GLY A 198 -9.28 0.79 -6.97
C GLY A 198 -10.70 0.38 -6.59
N SER A 199 -11.31 1.07 -5.64
CA SER A 199 -12.67 0.73 -5.20
C SER A 199 -13.76 1.36 -6.06
N GLY A 200 -13.42 2.36 -6.88
CA GLY A 200 -14.40 3.19 -7.58
C GLY A 200 -15.20 4.10 -6.64
N ALA A 201 -14.78 4.21 -5.38
CA ALA A 201 -15.43 5.00 -4.35
C ALA A 201 -14.41 5.86 -3.60
N GLU A 202 -14.89 6.98 -3.09
CA GLU A 202 -14.11 7.88 -2.24
C GLU A 202 -14.21 7.48 -0.78
N ASP A 203 -13.11 7.57 -0.04
CA ASP A 203 -13.10 7.30 1.39
C ASP A 203 -12.59 8.51 2.18
N LEU A 204 -12.99 8.58 3.44
CA LEU A 204 -12.45 9.54 4.41
C LEU A 204 -11.94 8.79 5.63
N TYR A 205 -10.81 9.20 6.18
CA TYR A 205 -10.32 8.65 7.44
C TYR A 205 -9.79 9.74 8.38
N GLY A 206 -9.78 9.41 9.66
CA GLY A 206 -9.11 10.17 10.71
C GLY A 206 -8.22 9.24 11.53
N VAL A 207 -7.03 9.71 11.89
CA VAL A 207 -6.04 8.91 12.62
C VAL A 207 -5.29 9.75 13.65
N ALA A 208 -5.07 9.17 14.83
CA ALA A 208 -4.13 9.65 15.83
C ALA A 208 -2.85 8.81 15.77
N ARG A 209 -1.70 9.48 15.77
CA ARG A 209 -0.37 8.86 15.72
C ARG A 209 0.43 9.24 16.95
N PHE A 210 1.20 8.27 17.43
CA PHE A 210 2.05 8.38 18.61
C PHE A 210 3.45 7.89 18.24
N SER A 211 4.48 8.59 18.70
CA SER A 211 5.86 8.15 18.52
C SER A 211 6.70 8.58 19.70
N GLY A 212 7.74 7.82 20.04
CA GLY A 212 8.63 8.18 21.13
C GLY A 212 9.89 7.33 21.14
N ALA A 213 10.94 7.87 21.74
CA ALA A 213 12.13 7.08 22.04
C ALA A 213 11.82 6.08 23.16
N HIS A 214 12.38 4.88 23.06
CA HIS A 214 12.44 3.95 24.18
C HIS A 214 13.26 4.56 25.32
N GLN A 215 12.90 4.28 26.58
CA GLN A 215 13.50 4.93 27.77
C GLN A 215 14.89 4.40 28.14
N GLY A 216 15.38 3.34 27.48
CA GLY A 216 16.72 2.78 27.71
C GLY A 216 17.79 3.37 26.80
N ASP A 217 19.04 2.91 26.96
CA ASP A 217 20.20 3.39 26.17
C ASP A 217 20.23 2.90 24.71
N LEU A 218 19.23 2.13 24.30
CA LEU A 218 19.11 1.62 22.93
C LEU A 218 18.43 2.66 22.04
N PRO A 219 18.90 2.87 20.79
CA PRO A 219 18.30 3.81 19.85
C PRO A 219 17.01 3.24 19.21
N LEU A 220 16.08 2.78 20.04
CA LEU A 220 14.80 2.21 19.63
C LEU A 220 13.71 3.27 19.71
N TYR A 221 12.82 3.28 18.71
CA TYR A 221 11.68 4.18 18.64
C TYR A 221 10.43 3.35 18.48
N TRP A 222 9.42 3.63 19.30
CA TRP A 222 8.13 3.00 19.17
C TRP A 222 7.18 3.93 18.43
N HIS A 223 6.28 3.34 17.66
CA HIS A 223 5.25 4.04 16.90
C HIS A 223 3.91 3.36 17.13
N GLY A 224 2.86 4.15 17.28
CA GLY A 224 1.50 3.69 17.43
C GLY A 224 0.54 4.50 16.57
N GLN A 225 -0.50 3.87 16.05
CA GLN A 225 -1.61 4.59 15.43
C GLN A 225 -2.96 3.95 15.73
N PHE A 226 -3.99 4.79 15.77
CA PHE A 226 -5.38 4.38 15.90
C PHE A 226 -6.25 5.31 15.05
N GLY A 227 -7.11 4.74 14.24
CA GLY A 227 -7.94 5.53 13.34
C GLY A 227 -9.22 4.83 12.92
N VAL A 228 -10.02 5.60 12.19
CA VAL A 228 -11.28 5.17 11.63
C VAL A 228 -11.39 5.62 10.19
N THR A 229 -11.88 4.73 9.33
CA THR A 229 -12.17 4.99 7.92
C THR A 229 -13.65 4.84 7.68
N ARG A 230 -14.23 5.82 7.00
CA ARG A 230 -15.52 5.71 6.34
C ARG A 230 -15.27 5.41 4.85
N ALA A 231 -15.52 4.17 4.45
CA ALA A 231 -15.41 3.72 3.08
C ALA A 231 -16.63 4.14 2.26
N GLY A 232 -16.41 4.53 1.00
CA GLY A 232 -17.48 4.69 0.03
C GLY A 232 -17.98 3.36 -0.51
N GLU A 233 -19.19 3.33 -1.04
CA GLU A 233 -19.80 2.11 -1.59
C GLU A 233 -19.09 1.67 -2.87
N SER A 234 -18.53 0.46 -2.86
CA SER A 234 -17.87 -0.13 -4.02
C SER A 234 -18.76 -1.17 -4.68
N SER A 235 -18.94 -1.06 -6.01
CA SER A 235 -19.61 -2.10 -6.79
C SER A 235 -18.89 -3.45 -6.73
N LEU A 236 -17.59 -3.47 -6.36
CA LEU A 236 -16.85 -4.72 -6.18
C LEU A 236 -17.32 -5.53 -4.97
N LEU A 237 -17.80 -4.86 -3.92
CA LEU A 237 -18.17 -5.45 -2.63
C LEU A 237 -19.69 -5.61 -2.47
N GLY A 238 -20.48 -4.84 -3.24
CA GLY A 238 -21.94 -4.91 -3.25
C GLY A 238 -22.59 -4.26 -2.03
N ALA A 239 -23.92 -4.36 -1.96
CA ALA A 239 -24.75 -3.61 -1.01
C ALA A 239 -24.58 -4.00 0.48
N GLN A 240 -23.90 -5.10 0.78
CA GLN A 240 -23.63 -5.53 2.17
C GLN A 240 -22.26 -5.09 2.69
N GLN A 241 -21.54 -4.28 1.91
CA GLN A 241 -20.30 -3.66 2.35
C GLN A 241 -20.49 -2.93 3.69
N LYS A 242 -19.49 -3.05 4.57
CA LYS A 242 -19.41 -2.20 5.77
C LYS A 242 -18.80 -0.86 5.40
N ASP A 243 -19.39 0.21 5.95
CA ASP A 243 -18.89 1.56 5.67
C ASP A 243 -17.83 2.02 6.66
N TRP A 244 -17.80 1.45 7.88
CA TRP A 244 -16.93 1.93 8.95
C TRP A 244 -15.91 0.86 9.36
N PHE A 245 -14.64 1.24 9.31
CA PHE A 245 -13.52 0.39 9.68
C PHE A 245 -12.68 1.09 10.74
N TRP A 246 -12.37 0.37 11.82
CA TRP A 246 -11.36 0.80 12.78
C TRP A 246 -10.04 0.14 12.40
N PHE A 247 -8.94 0.87 12.55
CA PHE A 247 -7.60 0.34 12.33
C PHE A 247 -6.64 0.79 13.42
N THR A 248 -5.64 -0.06 13.67
CA THR A 248 -4.58 0.23 14.63
C THR A 248 -3.26 -0.38 14.16
N GLY A 249 -2.15 0.19 14.59
CA GLY A 249 -0.82 -0.33 14.31
C GLY A 249 0.13 -0.01 15.45
N LEU A 250 1.09 -0.90 15.69
CA LEU A 250 2.16 -0.76 16.67
C LEU A 250 3.45 -1.32 16.07
N SER A 251 4.55 -0.58 16.21
CA SER A 251 5.88 -1.00 15.79
C SER A 251 6.95 -0.43 16.72
N ALA A 252 8.12 -1.09 16.75
CA ALA A 252 9.28 -0.74 17.56
C ALA A 252 10.57 -1.21 16.88
#